data_AF-A0A5M4ARY9-F1
#
_entry.id   AF-A0A5M4ARY9-F1
#
_cell.length_a   1.000
_cell.length_b   1.000
_cell.length_c   1.000
_cell.angle_alpha   90.00
_cell.angle_beta   90.00
_cell.angle_gamma   90.00
#
_symmetry.space_group_name_H-M   'P 1'
#
loop_
_entity.id
_entity.type
_entity.pdbx_description
1 polymer ?
#
loop_
_entity_poly.entity_id
_entity_poly.type
_entity_poly.pdbx_seq_one_letter_code
_entity_poly.pdbx_strand_id
1 'polypeptide(L)'
;MFIGEFHCLLKIKYKHMKQLMFLVLVVLVASCAAPKDSTNSLALKAENDTAQKDTTEVIALDPGFESWYAMHNNKANYRSKQYYHNWNVRYVRDWNLKASTYPHSQLFNGQINYDFPEDYPLEAEHKLFMYFQFVEHKLGIPILTSGARPQAAY
;
A
#
# COMPACT_ATOMS: atom_id res chain seq x y z
N MET A 1 32.04 -53.03 -33.58
CA MET A 1 30.91 -52.25 -34.11
C MET A 1 30.03 -51.60 -33.03
N PHE A 2 30.28 -51.78 -31.72
CA PHE A 2 29.40 -51.28 -30.63
C PHE A 2 29.82 -49.93 -29.98
N ILE A 3 31.02 -49.42 -30.26
CA ILE A 3 31.54 -48.19 -29.61
C ILE A 3 31.01 -46.90 -30.29
N GLY A 4 30.69 -46.96 -31.59
CA GLY A 4 30.19 -45.81 -32.36
C GLY A 4 28.77 -45.37 -32.00
N GLU A 5 27.89 -46.32 -31.69
CA GLU A 5 26.49 -46.05 -31.34
C GLU A 5 26.38 -45.34 -29.97
N PHE A 6 27.12 -45.79 -28.96
CA PHE A 6 27.15 -45.16 -27.64
C PHE A 6 27.65 -43.71 -27.69
N HIS A 7 28.65 -43.42 -28.52
CA HIS A 7 29.18 -42.08 -28.67
C HIS A 7 28.21 -41.13 -29.39
N CYS A 8 27.42 -41.65 -30.34
CA CYS A 8 26.38 -40.89 -31.03
C CYS A 8 25.21 -40.56 -30.09
N LEU A 9 24.76 -41.53 -29.27
CA LEU A 9 23.70 -41.33 -28.29
C LEU A 9 24.08 -40.32 -27.20
N LEU A 10 25.35 -40.29 -26.77
CA LEU A 10 25.84 -39.30 -25.81
C LEU A 10 25.82 -37.88 -26.39
N LYS A 11 26.24 -37.71 -27.66
CA LYS A 11 26.20 -36.40 -28.36
C LYS A 11 24.77 -35.90 -28.58
N ILE A 12 23.84 -36.80 -28.93
CA ILE A 12 22.42 -36.47 -29.11
C ILE A 12 21.80 -36.03 -27.77
N LYS A 13 22.01 -36.79 -26.69
CA LYS A 13 21.53 -36.42 -25.34
C LYS A 13 22.13 -35.08 -24.84
N TYR A 14 23.41 -34.84 -25.09
CA TYR A 14 24.08 -33.58 -24.71
C TYR A 14 23.56 -32.36 -25.51
N LYS A 15 23.29 -32.54 -26.82
CA LYS A 15 22.69 -31.49 -27.66
C LYS A 15 21.28 -31.13 -27.19
N HIS A 16 20.46 -32.11 -26.81
CA HIS A 16 19.13 -31.88 -26.26
C HIS A 16 19.14 -31.25 -24.86
N MET A 17 20.02 -31.67 -23.95
CA MET A 17 20.16 -31.01 -22.62
C MET A 17 20.61 -29.55 -22.75
N LYS A 18 21.55 -29.26 -23.65
CA LYS A 18 22.04 -27.89 -23.88
C LYS A 18 20.95 -26.98 -24.47
N GLN A 19 20.10 -27.51 -25.35
CA GLN A 19 18.93 -26.80 -25.88
C GLN A 19 17.85 -26.59 -24.81
N LEU A 20 17.61 -27.57 -23.94
CA LEU A 20 16.67 -27.45 -22.82
C LEU A 20 17.13 -26.40 -21.80
N MET A 21 18.44 -26.35 -21.50
CA MET A 21 19.04 -25.38 -20.58
C MET A 21 18.95 -23.94 -21.12
N PHE A 22 19.08 -23.75 -22.45
CA PHE A 22 18.89 -22.45 -23.09
C PHE A 22 17.42 -21.99 -23.05
N LEU A 23 16.45 -22.92 -23.16
CA LEU A 23 15.02 -22.60 -23.12
C LEU A 23 14.57 -22.14 -21.71
N VAL A 24 15.10 -22.78 -20.66
CA VAL A 24 14.82 -22.40 -19.26
C VAL A 24 15.38 -21.02 -18.91
N LEU A 25 16.55 -20.66 -19.45
CA LEU A 25 17.17 -19.35 -19.21
C LEU A 25 16.39 -18.18 -19.82
N VAL A 26 15.72 -18.39 -20.97
CA VAL A 26 14.91 -17.37 -21.65
C VAL A 26 13.59 -17.08 -20.92
N VAL A 27 13.00 -18.07 -20.26
CA VAL A 27 11.77 -17.89 -19.46
C VAL A 27 12.05 -17.08 -18.18
N LEU A 28 13.26 -17.18 -17.61
CA LEU A 28 13.63 -16.48 -16.39
C LEU A 28 13.84 -14.96 -16.57
N VAL A 29 14.24 -14.51 -17.77
CA VAL A 29 14.43 -13.06 -18.05
C VAL A 29 13.15 -12.33 -18.43
N ALA A 30 12.06 -13.05 -18.73
CA ALA A 30 10.76 -12.45 -19.08
C ALA A 30 9.91 -12.04 -17.86
N SER A 31 10.32 -12.37 -16.62
CA SER A 31 9.55 -12.09 -15.40
C SER A 31 9.90 -10.76 -14.71
N CYS A 32 10.78 -9.93 -15.27
CA CYS A 32 11.15 -8.64 -14.68
C CYS A 32 10.61 -7.47 -15.50
N ALA A 33 9.29 -7.29 -15.42
CA ALA A 33 8.64 -6.02 -15.75
C ALA A 33 7.75 -5.66 -14.57
N ALA A 34 8.34 -5.03 -13.55
CA ALA A 34 7.57 -4.38 -12.50
C ALA A 34 6.80 -3.21 -13.14
N PRO A 35 5.46 -3.19 -13.11
CA PRO A 35 4.71 -2.00 -13.51
C PRO A 35 5.11 -0.86 -12.57
N LYS A 36 5.45 0.27 -13.18
CA LYS A 36 5.73 1.53 -12.49
C LYS A 36 4.37 2.10 -12.11
N ASP A 37 3.80 1.62 -11.02
CA ASP A 37 2.48 2.09 -10.59
C ASP A 37 2.57 3.54 -10.14
N SER A 38 1.73 4.33 -10.81
CA SER A 38 1.28 5.67 -10.49
C SER A 38 1.27 5.95 -8.99
N THR A 39 1.73 7.14 -8.62
CA THR A 39 1.70 7.71 -7.28
C THR A 39 0.27 7.65 -6.70
N ASN A 40 -0.06 6.54 -6.03
CA ASN A 40 -1.38 6.31 -5.47
C ASN A 40 -1.47 7.06 -4.15
N SER A 41 -2.38 8.01 -4.14
CA SER A 41 -2.24 9.12 -3.22
C SER A 41 -3.60 9.61 -2.80
N LEU A 42 -3.72 9.92 -1.50
CA LEU A 42 -4.98 10.32 -0.91
C LEU A 42 -5.09 11.83 -1.09
N ALA A 43 -5.94 12.25 -2.02
CA ALA A 43 -6.27 13.65 -2.22
C ALA A 43 -7.26 14.10 -1.14
N LEU A 44 -6.75 14.55 0.00
CA LEU A 44 -7.52 15.38 0.92
C LEU A 44 -7.49 16.80 0.33
N LYS A 45 -8.56 17.19 -0.36
CA LYS A 45 -8.67 18.53 -0.95
C LYS A 45 -8.91 19.53 0.19
N ALA A 46 -8.17 20.64 0.20
CA ALA A 46 -8.60 21.88 0.82
C ALA A 46 -8.96 22.83 -0.33
N GLU A 47 -10.24 23.15 -0.49
CA GLU A 47 -10.68 24.18 -1.42
C GLU A 47 -10.64 25.52 -0.68
N ASN A 48 -9.82 26.45 -1.17
CA ASN A 48 -9.90 27.84 -0.74
C ASN A 48 -10.32 28.68 -1.94
N ASP A 49 -11.48 29.30 -1.82
CA ASP A 49 -11.95 30.36 -2.70
C ASP A 49 -10.93 31.50 -2.69
N THR A 50 -10.70 32.11 -3.86
CA THR A 50 -9.81 33.26 -4.11
C THR A 50 -8.34 32.91 -4.40
N ALA A 51 -8.03 32.91 -5.70
CA ALA A 51 -6.73 33.20 -6.32
C ALA A 51 -5.47 32.51 -5.74
N GLN A 52 -4.92 31.59 -6.54
CA GLN A 52 -3.49 31.24 -6.60
C GLN A 52 -2.93 30.40 -5.42
N LYS A 53 -3.13 29.08 -5.49
CA LYS A 53 -2.09 28.01 -5.59
C LYS A 53 -2.76 26.65 -5.37
N ASP A 54 -2.90 25.87 -6.43
CA ASP A 54 -3.41 24.50 -6.38
C ASP A 54 -2.36 23.59 -5.71
N THR A 55 -2.35 23.55 -4.38
CA THR A 55 -1.64 22.52 -3.62
C THR A 55 -2.67 21.67 -2.92
N THR A 56 -3.35 20.82 -3.70
CA THR A 56 -3.93 19.61 -3.11
C THR A 56 -2.77 18.86 -2.47
N GLU A 57 -2.69 18.88 -1.14
CA GLU A 57 -1.69 18.12 -0.40
C GLU A 57 -2.06 16.66 -0.47
N VAL A 58 -1.59 16.06 -1.55
CA VAL A 58 -1.71 14.66 -1.84
C VAL A 58 -0.83 13.90 -0.86
N ILE A 59 -1.46 13.19 0.09
CA ILE A 59 -0.71 12.35 1.02
C ILE A 59 -0.19 11.15 0.23
N ALA A 60 1.14 11.07 0.12
CA ALA A 60 1.80 9.89 -0.43
C ALA A 60 1.65 8.75 0.58
N LEU A 61 0.76 7.81 0.27
CA LEU A 61 0.48 6.66 1.12
C LEU A 61 1.67 5.70 1.09
N ASP A 62 1.85 4.96 2.18
CA ASP A 62 2.88 3.92 2.27
C ASP A 62 2.79 2.90 1.12
N PRO A 63 3.93 2.45 0.57
CA PRO A 63 3.95 1.34 -0.37
C PRO A 63 3.23 0.12 0.22
N GLY A 64 2.32 -0.48 -0.56
CA GLY A 64 1.53 -1.64 -0.17
C GLY A 64 0.16 -1.31 0.42
N PHE A 65 -0.14 -0.05 0.75
CA PHE A 65 -1.46 0.32 1.28
C PHE A 65 -2.58 0.00 0.28
N GLU A 66 -2.46 0.38 -0.99
CA GLU A 66 -3.53 0.14 -1.97
C GLU A 66 -3.83 -1.34 -2.17
N SER A 67 -2.79 -2.18 -2.25
CA SER A 67 -2.95 -3.64 -2.36
C SER A 67 -3.63 -4.20 -1.11
N TRP A 68 -3.19 -3.77 0.07
CA TRP A 68 -3.80 -4.17 1.33
C TRP A 68 -5.25 -3.70 1.43
N TYR A 69 -5.54 -2.44 1.06
CA TYR A 69 -6.87 -1.87 1.02
C TYR A 69 -7.76 -2.64 0.05
N ALA A 70 -7.31 -2.96 -1.15
CA ALA A 70 -8.08 -3.75 -2.12
C ALA A 70 -8.49 -5.14 -1.59
N MET A 71 -7.64 -5.77 -0.77
CA MET A 71 -7.95 -7.07 -0.15
C MET A 71 -8.92 -6.99 1.03
N HIS A 72 -8.91 -5.88 1.77
CA HIS A 72 -9.69 -5.71 3.01
C HIS A 72 -10.92 -4.82 2.82
N ASN A 73 -11.03 -4.10 1.70
CA ASN A 73 -12.13 -3.20 1.42
C ASN A 73 -13.39 -3.99 1.05
N ASN A 74 -14.25 -4.22 2.04
CA ASN A 74 -15.55 -4.84 1.85
C ASN A 74 -16.68 -3.84 2.13
N LYS A 75 -17.36 -3.41 1.05
CA LYS A 75 -18.50 -2.47 1.13
C LYS A 75 -19.65 -2.96 2.01
N ALA A 76 -19.86 -4.28 2.13
CA ALA A 76 -20.91 -4.83 2.98
C ALA A 76 -20.70 -4.56 4.47
N ASN A 77 -19.44 -4.31 4.87
CA ASN A 77 -19.08 -4.06 6.26
C ASN A 77 -18.92 -2.57 6.57
N TYR A 78 -19.25 -1.68 5.62
CA TYR A 78 -19.08 -0.24 5.82
C TYR A 78 -19.91 0.24 7.01
N ARG A 79 -19.28 1.09 7.82
CA ARG A 79 -19.95 1.87 8.86
C ARG A 79 -20.41 3.22 8.29
N SER A 80 -21.21 3.92 9.08
CA SER A 80 -21.69 5.27 8.73
C SER A 80 -20.53 6.25 8.52
N LYS A 81 -20.70 7.26 7.67
CA LYS A 81 -19.75 8.39 7.51
C LYS A 81 -19.32 8.99 8.85
N GLN A 82 -20.29 9.25 9.73
CA GLN A 82 -20.03 9.78 11.08
C GLN A 82 -19.09 8.90 11.92
N TYR A 83 -19.17 7.57 11.77
CA TYR A 83 -18.29 6.65 12.47
C TYR A 83 -16.84 6.84 12.04
N TYR A 84 -16.59 6.85 10.72
CA TYR A 84 -15.25 7.04 10.18
C TYR A 84 -14.71 8.43 10.51
N HIS A 85 -15.51 9.48 10.30
CA HIS A 85 -15.15 10.85 10.66
C HIS A 85 -14.72 10.97 12.13
N ASN A 86 -15.53 10.47 13.07
CA ASN A 86 -15.23 10.52 14.50
C ASN A 86 -13.92 9.81 14.88
N TRP A 87 -13.57 8.72 14.19
CA TRP A 87 -12.31 8.01 14.40
C TRP A 87 -11.14 8.70 13.71
N ASN A 88 -11.33 9.16 12.48
CA ASN A 88 -10.31 9.87 11.71
C ASN A 88 -9.84 11.13 12.44
N VAL A 89 -10.75 11.91 13.03
CA VAL A 89 -10.41 13.07 13.87
C VAL A 89 -9.43 12.69 14.99
N ARG A 90 -9.67 11.54 15.66
CA ARG A 90 -8.82 11.05 16.75
C ARG A 90 -7.48 10.54 16.24
N TYR A 91 -7.51 9.75 15.17
CA TYR A 91 -6.31 9.20 14.56
C TYR A 91 -5.40 10.30 14.01
N VAL A 92 -5.93 11.27 13.26
CA VAL A 92 -5.15 12.40 12.71
C VAL A 92 -4.50 13.19 13.84
N ARG A 93 -5.22 13.48 14.92
CA ARG A 93 -4.66 14.21 16.07
C ARG A 93 -3.46 13.48 16.67
N ASP A 94 -3.61 12.20 16.99
CA ASP A 94 -2.57 11.42 17.66
C ASP A 94 -1.42 11.07 16.70
N TRP A 95 -1.73 10.85 15.43
CA TRP A 95 -0.75 10.71 14.35
C TRP A 95 0.13 11.96 14.27
N ASN A 96 -0.48 13.14 14.15
CA ASN A 96 0.27 14.39 13.97
C ASN A 96 1.16 14.71 15.17
N LEU A 97 0.69 14.38 16.38
CA LEU A 97 1.49 14.49 17.61
C LEU A 97 2.70 13.53 17.59
N LYS A 98 2.51 12.28 17.18
CA LYS A 98 3.59 11.29 17.09
C LYS A 98 4.57 11.63 15.96
N ALA A 99 4.07 12.05 14.80
CA ALA A 99 4.86 12.45 13.66
C ALA A 99 5.76 13.67 13.96
N SER A 100 5.34 14.56 14.88
CA SER A 100 6.13 15.72 15.29
C SER A 100 7.10 15.45 16.45
N THR A 101 7.07 14.26 17.06
CA THR A 101 7.78 14.00 18.33
C THR A 101 8.77 12.85 18.21
N TYR A 102 10.02 13.06 18.62
CA TYR A 102 11.02 11.99 18.70
C TYR A 102 10.70 11.02 19.86
N PRO A 103 10.91 9.70 19.71
CA PRO A 103 11.47 8.99 18.55
C PRO A 103 10.44 8.60 17.48
N HIS A 104 9.15 8.81 17.73
CA HIS A 104 8.07 8.33 16.87
C HIS A 104 8.07 8.96 15.48
N SER A 105 8.57 10.19 15.33
CA SER A 105 8.68 10.87 14.03
C SER A 105 9.41 10.08 12.94
N GLN A 106 10.24 9.10 13.32
CA GLN A 106 10.92 8.20 12.37
C GLN A 106 10.02 7.10 11.79
N LEU A 107 8.86 6.83 12.41
CA LEU A 107 7.93 5.76 12.04
C LEU A 107 6.70 6.28 11.28
N PHE A 108 6.38 7.56 11.42
CA PHE A 108 5.19 8.19 10.83
C PHE A 108 5.60 9.10 9.68
N ASN A 109 5.00 8.89 8.51
CA ASN A 109 5.32 9.64 7.29
C ASN A 109 4.71 11.05 7.33
N GLY A 110 5.34 11.95 8.08
CA GLY A 110 4.94 13.35 8.16
C GLY A 110 3.56 13.54 8.82
N GLN A 111 3.07 14.77 8.77
CA GLN A 111 1.75 15.12 9.29
C GLN A 111 0.67 14.94 8.22
N ILE A 112 -0.54 14.61 8.66
CA ILE A 112 -1.73 14.49 7.85
C ILE A 112 -2.53 15.79 7.99
N ASN A 113 -2.74 16.46 6.88
CA ASN A 113 -3.61 17.63 6.80
C ASN A 113 -5.04 17.16 6.48
N TYR A 114 -5.88 17.08 7.52
CA TYR A 114 -7.27 16.66 7.41
C TYR A 114 -8.15 17.72 8.08
N ASP A 115 -9.04 18.32 7.31
CA ASP A 115 -9.88 19.42 7.79
C ASP A 115 -11.14 18.87 8.48
N PHE A 116 -11.23 19.07 9.79
CA PHE A 116 -12.31 18.49 10.60
C PHE A 116 -13.76 18.97 10.29
N PRO A 117 -14.03 20.21 9.82
CA PRO A 117 -15.36 20.63 9.43
C PRO A 117 -15.72 20.24 7.99
N GLU A 118 -14.78 19.78 7.17
CA GLU A 118 -15.00 19.43 5.77
C GLU A 118 -15.81 18.13 5.63
N ASP A 119 -16.77 18.12 4.71
CA ASP A 119 -17.72 17.01 4.55
C ASP A 119 -17.24 15.96 3.53
N TYR A 120 -16.06 15.38 3.72
CA TYR A 120 -15.47 14.43 2.78
C TYR A 120 -16.40 13.25 2.42
N PRO A 121 -16.38 12.74 1.17
CA PRO A 121 -17.23 11.60 0.79
C PRO A 121 -16.94 10.34 1.61
N LEU A 122 -17.94 9.47 1.78
CA LEU A 122 -17.86 8.27 2.62
C LEU A 122 -16.64 7.40 2.27
N GLU A 123 -16.34 7.25 0.99
CA GLU A 123 -15.21 6.46 0.50
C GLU A 123 -13.87 7.06 0.92
N ALA A 124 -13.74 8.38 0.96
CA ALA A 124 -12.52 9.05 1.42
C ALA A 124 -12.35 8.89 2.93
N GLU A 125 -13.42 9.09 3.69
CA GLU A 125 -13.45 8.86 5.14
C GLU A 125 -13.08 7.41 5.49
N HIS A 126 -13.66 6.45 4.77
CA HIS A 126 -13.35 5.03 4.94
C HIS A 126 -11.90 4.72 4.57
N LYS A 127 -11.40 5.25 3.44
CA LYS A 127 -10.04 4.98 2.97
C LYS A 127 -9.00 5.54 3.95
N LEU A 128 -9.21 6.75 4.48
CA LEU A 128 -8.35 7.32 5.52
C LEU A 128 -8.38 6.48 6.80
N PHE A 129 -9.56 6.05 7.25
CA PHE A 129 -9.70 5.17 8.40
C PHE A 129 -8.91 3.87 8.20
N MET A 130 -9.06 3.23 7.03
CA MET A 130 -8.35 2.02 6.68
C MET A 130 -6.83 2.22 6.60
N TYR A 131 -6.35 3.40 6.21
CA TYR A 131 -4.93 3.71 6.23
C TYR A 131 -4.34 3.65 7.65
N PHE A 132 -5.05 4.18 8.64
CA PHE A 132 -4.60 4.06 10.04
C PHE A 132 -4.56 2.60 10.51
N GLN A 133 -5.56 1.79 10.14
CA GLN A 133 -5.58 0.35 10.45
C GLN A 133 -4.39 -0.38 9.80
N PHE A 134 -4.08 -0.05 8.55
CA PHE A 134 -2.92 -0.57 7.84
C PHE A 134 -1.61 -0.24 8.56
N VAL A 135 -1.44 1.01 9.00
CA VAL A 135 -0.21 1.42 9.69
C VAL A 135 -0.08 0.73 11.05
N GLU A 136 -1.15 0.62 11.84
CA GLU A 136 -1.15 -0.14 13.10
C GLU A 136 -0.80 -1.62 12.86
N HIS A 137 -1.36 -2.22 11.80
CA HIS A 137 -1.04 -3.60 11.38
C HIS A 137 0.44 -3.75 10.98
N LYS A 138 0.95 -2.83 10.17
CA LYS A 138 2.33 -2.85 9.64
C LYS A 138 3.38 -2.66 10.74
N LEU A 139 3.13 -1.73 11.66
CA LEU A 139 4.09 -1.38 12.72
C LEU A 139 3.92 -2.22 14.00
N GLY A 140 2.76 -2.85 14.21
CA GLY A 140 2.45 -3.60 15.42
C GLY A 140 2.32 -2.72 16.68
N ILE A 141 2.17 -1.40 16.51
CA ILE A 141 2.02 -0.44 17.61
C ILE A 141 0.75 0.40 17.40
N PRO A 142 0.08 0.85 18.48
CA PRO A 142 -1.08 1.70 18.35
C PRO A 142 -0.70 3.16 18.02
N ILE A 143 -1.49 3.76 17.15
CA ILE A 143 -1.47 5.20 16.86
C ILE A 143 -2.23 5.94 17.96
N LEU A 144 -3.38 5.42 18.38
CA LEU A 144 -4.17 6.06 19.42
C LEU A 144 -3.47 5.94 20.78
N THR A 145 -3.30 7.08 21.43
CA THR A 145 -2.79 7.20 22.79
C THR A 145 -3.82 6.74 23.83
N SER A 146 -5.11 6.91 23.51
CA SER A 146 -6.21 6.42 24.35
C SER A 146 -6.38 4.91 24.27
N GLY A 147 -6.90 4.29 25.33
CA GLY A 147 -7.26 2.86 25.32
C GLY A 147 -8.47 2.51 24.45
N ALA A 148 -9.25 3.50 24.00
CA ALA A 148 -10.40 3.27 23.14
C ALA A 148 -9.96 2.85 21.73
N ARG A 149 -10.57 1.80 21.18
CA ARG A 149 -10.27 1.28 19.84
C ARG A 149 -11.54 1.18 18.99
N PRO A 150 -11.43 1.46 17.68
CA PRO A 150 -12.53 1.18 16.76
C PRO A 150 -12.77 -0.32 16.70
N GLN A 151 -14.02 -0.71 16.41
CA GLN A 151 -14.27 -2.06 15.96
C GLN A 151 -13.81 -2.16 14.51
N ALA A 152 -12.79 -2.98 14.25
CA ALA A 152 -12.36 -3.28 12.90
C ALA A 152 -13.55 -3.88 12.13
N ALA A 153 -13.79 -3.38 10.92
CA ALA A 153 -14.91 -3.76 10.07
C ALA A 153 -14.42 -4.33 8.73
N TYR A 154 -13.29 -5.04 8.76
CA TYR A 154 -12.67 -5.67 7.61
C TYR A 154 -12.27 -7.11 7.93
#